data_AF-A0A022FR59-F1
#
_entry.id   AF-A0A022FR59-F1
#
_cell.length_a   1.000
_cell.length_b   1.000
_cell.length_c   1.000
_cell.angle_alpha   90.00
_cell.angle_beta   90.00
_cell.angle_gamma   90.00
#
_symmetry.space_group_name_H-M   'P 1'
#
loop_
_entity.id
_entity.type
_entity.pdbx_description
1 polymer ?
#
loop_
_entity_poly.entity_id
_entity_poly.type
_entity_poly.pdbx_seq_one_letter_code
_entity_poly.pdbx_strand_id
1 'polypeptide(L)'
;MALCAATAAGAVPVPARSVEVEGIRFDDAARVGGKELQLNGTALRAGFLAKGYVAALYLQEKARNAALVLGTPGTKRLQLRMLREAEPPALMRAIRQGIRNNHSEQQMQELAARLVQFERTLGEVGTAHKGDVINLDFSPQTGTVVAINGTPRGRPIPGEDFYQAVLRVFLGERPVDAEVKRGLLGG
;
A
#
# COMPACT_ATOMS: atom_id res chain seq x y z
N MET A 1 60.55 4.67 -12.40
CA MET A 1 59.31 4.26 -11.73
C MET A 1 58.45 5.50 -11.53
N ALA A 2 57.45 5.72 -12.38
CA ALA A 2 56.50 6.82 -12.23
C ALA A 2 55.25 6.29 -11.53
N LEU A 3 54.93 6.85 -10.36
CA LEU A 3 53.82 6.41 -9.51
C LEU A 3 52.56 7.18 -9.94
N CYS A 4 51.62 6.48 -10.58
CA CYS A 4 50.28 6.99 -10.88
C CYS A 4 49.48 7.12 -9.57
N ALA A 5 49.15 8.34 -9.16
CA ALA A 5 48.20 8.60 -8.10
C ALA A 5 46.78 8.62 -8.68
N ALA A 6 46.02 7.53 -8.50
CA ALA A 6 44.60 7.49 -8.82
C ALA A 6 43.80 8.12 -7.66
N THR A 7 43.20 9.27 -7.90
CA THR A 7 42.26 9.89 -6.96
C THR A 7 40.92 9.15 -7.02
N ALA A 8 40.60 8.40 -5.97
CA ALA A 8 39.27 7.82 -5.79
C ALA A 8 38.27 8.91 -5.41
N ALA A 9 37.32 9.21 -6.30
CA ALA A 9 36.19 10.07 -6.00
C ALA A 9 35.23 9.34 -5.04
N GLY A 10 35.20 9.75 -3.77
CA GLY A 10 34.25 9.24 -2.79
C GLY A 10 32.83 9.67 -3.14
N ALA A 11 31.94 8.72 -3.37
CA ALA A 11 30.50 8.97 -3.46
C ALA A 11 29.99 9.44 -2.09
N VAL A 12 29.46 10.65 -2.02
CA VAL A 12 28.81 11.17 -0.82
C VAL A 12 27.46 10.46 -0.66
N PRO A 13 27.22 9.72 0.44
CA PRO A 13 25.91 9.11 0.66
C PRO A 13 24.87 10.20 0.87
N VAL A 14 23.91 10.30 -0.04
CA VAL A 14 22.74 11.17 0.12
C VAL A 14 21.92 10.63 1.30
N PRO A 15 21.61 11.45 2.32
CA PRO A 15 20.78 10.99 3.43
C PRO A 15 19.38 10.65 2.90
N ALA A 16 18.98 9.39 3.08
CA ALA A 16 17.62 8.93 2.87
C ALA A 16 16.67 9.77 3.75
N ARG A 17 15.83 10.59 3.11
CA ARG A 17 14.84 11.45 3.77
C ARG A 17 13.61 10.62 4.10
N SER A 18 13.74 9.78 5.12
CA SER A 18 12.59 9.04 5.64
C SER A 18 11.49 9.98 6.09
N VAL A 19 10.28 9.72 5.65
CA VAL A 19 9.08 10.44 6.11
C VAL A 19 8.67 9.86 7.46
N GLU A 20 8.45 10.74 8.45
CA GLU A 20 7.94 10.38 9.76
C GLU A 20 6.52 10.93 9.93
N VAL A 21 5.58 10.05 10.29
CA VAL A 21 4.19 10.41 10.58
C VAL A 21 3.79 9.69 11.85
N GLU A 22 3.30 10.42 12.86
CA GLU A 22 2.93 9.83 14.16
C GLU A 22 4.09 9.08 14.86
N GLY A 23 5.33 9.54 14.68
CA GLY A 23 6.51 8.84 15.22
C GLY A 23 6.91 7.59 14.42
N ILE A 24 6.19 7.28 13.33
CA ILE A 24 6.43 6.10 12.50
C ILE A 24 7.26 6.50 11.29
N ARG A 25 8.43 5.86 11.16
CA ARG A 25 9.31 5.99 10.01
C ARG A 25 8.85 5.10 8.86
N PHE A 26 8.81 5.67 7.66
CA PHE A 26 8.65 4.94 6.41
C PHE A 26 9.96 4.95 5.63
N ASP A 27 10.32 3.80 5.07
CA ASP A 27 11.48 3.69 4.18
C ASP A 27 11.17 4.42 2.87
N ASP A 28 12.19 5.04 2.28
CA ASP A 28 12.07 5.79 1.02
C ASP A 28 11.84 4.87 -0.18
N ALA A 29 12.22 3.60 -0.04
CA ALA A 29 12.07 2.58 -1.05
C ALA A 29 11.67 1.22 -0.46
N ALA A 30 11.00 0.42 -1.29
CA ALA A 30 10.64 -0.96 -1.00
C ALA A 30 10.90 -1.83 -2.23
N ARG A 31 11.20 -3.12 -2.03
CA ARG A 31 11.36 -4.08 -3.13
C ARG A 31 10.21 -5.07 -3.16
N VAL A 32 9.53 -5.17 -4.29
CA VAL A 32 8.37 -6.07 -4.50
C VAL A 32 8.51 -6.73 -5.86
N GLY A 33 8.42 -8.07 -5.92
CA GLY A 33 8.51 -8.81 -7.19
C GLY A 33 9.78 -8.49 -7.99
N GLY A 34 10.91 -8.26 -7.32
CA GLY A 34 12.18 -7.87 -7.93
C GLY A 34 12.30 -6.41 -8.38
N LYS A 35 11.20 -5.64 -8.37
CA LYS A 35 11.16 -4.21 -8.71
C LYS A 35 11.37 -3.34 -7.47
N GLU A 36 12.12 -2.25 -7.64
CA GLU A 36 12.24 -1.20 -6.64
C GLU A 36 11.06 -0.22 -6.79
N LEU A 37 10.47 0.15 -5.66
CA LEU A 37 9.36 1.08 -5.55
C LEU A 37 9.78 2.22 -4.63
N GLN A 38 9.47 3.46 -5.00
CA GLN A 38 9.72 4.66 -4.22
C GLN A 38 8.48 5.01 -3.39
N LEU A 39 8.69 5.53 -2.18
CA LEU A 39 7.63 6.12 -1.37
C LEU A 39 7.03 7.33 -2.10
N ASN A 40 5.78 7.20 -2.53
CA ASN A 40 5.03 8.24 -3.22
C ASN A 40 4.46 9.26 -2.24
N GLY A 41 3.85 8.77 -1.16
CA GLY A 41 3.19 9.59 -0.16
C GLY A 41 2.69 8.78 1.02
N THR A 42 2.43 9.46 2.13
CA THR A 42 1.89 8.90 3.36
C THR A 42 0.68 9.69 3.81
N ALA A 43 -0.24 9.05 4.54
CA ALA A 43 -1.36 9.75 5.14
C ALA A 43 -1.89 9.07 6.40
N LEU A 44 -2.20 9.87 7.41
CA LEU A 44 -2.88 9.42 8.61
C LEU A 44 -4.39 9.28 8.35
N ARG A 45 -4.94 8.08 8.55
CA ARG A 45 -6.39 7.90 8.66
C ARG A 45 -6.80 8.05 10.12
N ALA A 46 -7.43 9.17 10.47
CA ALA A 46 -8.02 9.40 11.79
C ALA A 46 -9.55 9.49 11.71
N GLY A 47 -10.25 8.74 12.56
CA GLY A 47 -11.69 8.94 12.79
C GLY A 47 -11.94 10.05 13.80
N PHE A 48 -13.22 10.33 14.08
CA PHE A 48 -13.61 11.37 15.03
C PHE A 48 -13.06 11.15 16.46
N LEU A 49 -12.93 9.89 16.90
CA LEU A 49 -12.52 9.55 18.27
C LEU A 49 -11.11 8.96 18.38
N ALA A 50 -10.53 8.41 17.29
CA ALA A 50 -9.26 7.70 17.36
C ALA A 50 -8.54 7.62 16.01
N LYS A 51 -7.21 7.51 16.08
CA LYS A 51 -6.34 7.24 14.93
C LYS A 51 -6.45 5.77 14.51
N GLY A 52 -6.63 5.53 13.22
CA GLY A 52 -6.79 4.19 12.65
C GLY A 52 -5.45 3.58 12.25
N TYR A 53 -4.80 4.19 11.27
CA TYR A 53 -3.51 3.76 10.71
C TYR A 53 -2.83 4.92 9.99
N VAL A 54 -1.53 4.77 9.71
CA VAL A 54 -0.84 5.55 8.68
C VAL A 54 -0.71 4.69 7.43
N ALA A 55 -1.22 5.17 6.30
CA ALA A 55 -1.03 4.52 5.01
C ALA A 55 0.19 5.09 4.30
N ALA A 56 0.88 4.26 3.53
CA ALA A 56 1.96 4.64 2.64
C ALA A 56 1.80 3.95 1.28
N LEU A 57 1.96 4.71 0.21
CA LEU A 57 1.90 4.21 -1.16
C LEU A 57 3.29 4.21 -1.77
N TYR A 58 3.68 3.08 -2.34
CA TYR A 58 4.96 2.87 -3.01
C TYR A 58 4.73 2.54 -4.49
N LEU A 59 5.39 3.27 -5.38
CA LEU A 59 5.25 3.18 -6.84
C LEU A 59 6.61 3.10 -7.52
N GLN A 60 6.70 2.49 -8.71
CA GLN A 60 7.94 2.51 -9.50
C GLN A 60 8.31 3.96 -9.91
N GLU A 61 7.32 4.73 -10.32
CA GLU A 61 7.44 6.14 -10.65
C GLU A 61 6.49 6.96 -9.78
N LYS A 62 6.98 8.07 -9.19
CA LYS A 62 6.15 8.93 -8.36
C LYS A 62 5.10 9.64 -9.20
N ALA A 63 3.90 9.75 -8.66
CA ALA A 63 2.78 10.39 -9.31
C ALA A 63 1.90 11.13 -8.28
N ARG A 64 1.46 12.34 -8.66
CA ARG A 64 0.59 13.19 -7.83
C ARG A 64 -0.86 13.17 -8.25
N ASN A 65 -1.22 12.34 -9.21
CA ASN A 65 -2.56 12.29 -9.76
C ASN A 65 -3.11 10.85 -9.69
N ALA A 66 -4.34 10.70 -9.21
CA ALA A 66 -4.93 9.40 -8.99
C ALA A 66 -5.12 8.61 -10.29
N ALA A 67 -5.48 9.29 -11.39
CA ALA A 67 -5.74 8.66 -12.67
C ALA A 67 -4.49 7.96 -13.23
N LEU A 68 -3.31 8.55 -13.09
CA LEU A 68 -2.03 7.98 -13.49
C LEU A 68 -1.63 6.83 -12.57
N VAL A 69 -1.78 7.00 -11.24
CA VAL A 69 -1.48 5.91 -10.30
C VAL A 69 -2.34 4.68 -10.59
N LEU A 70 -3.64 4.88 -10.83
CA LEU A 70 -4.60 3.81 -11.10
C LEU A 70 -4.49 3.28 -12.54
N GLY A 71 -4.09 4.11 -13.49
CA GLY A 71 -4.01 3.77 -14.92
C GLY A 71 -2.68 3.16 -15.35
N THR A 72 -1.57 3.48 -14.67
CA THR A 72 -0.25 2.94 -15.00
C THR A 72 -0.13 1.51 -14.49
N PRO A 73 0.07 0.51 -15.37
CA PRO A 73 0.21 -0.88 -14.94
C PRO A 73 1.47 -1.11 -14.12
N GLY A 74 1.50 -2.22 -13.38
CA GLY A 74 2.73 -2.76 -12.80
C GLY A 74 2.83 -2.68 -11.29
N THR A 75 3.98 -3.08 -10.77
CA THR A 75 4.20 -3.36 -9.34
C THR A 75 3.94 -2.13 -8.45
N LYS A 76 3.19 -2.34 -7.37
CA LYS A 76 2.81 -1.32 -6.39
C LYS A 76 2.73 -1.95 -4.99
N ARG A 77 2.95 -1.14 -3.95
CA ARG A 77 2.70 -1.54 -2.55
C ARG A 77 1.84 -0.49 -1.88
N LEU A 78 0.78 -0.94 -1.21
CA LEU A 78 0.07 -0.16 -0.21
C LEU A 78 0.42 -0.74 1.16
N GLN A 79 0.97 0.08 2.04
CA GLN A 79 1.32 -0.30 3.40
C GLN A 79 0.44 0.41 4.40
N LEU A 80 -0.05 -0.29 5.41
CA LEU A 80 -0.77 0.26 6.55
C LEU A 80 0.04 -0.02 7.83
N ARG A 81 0.31 1.03 8.61
CA ARG A 81 0.88 0.94 9.96
C ARG A 81 -0.26 1.16 10.95
N MET A 82 -0.66 0.11 11.64
CA MET A 82 -1.85 0.12 12.49
C MET A 82 -1.61 0.95 13.76
N LEU A 83 -2.50 1.91 14.04
CA LEU A 83 -2.44 2.77 15.23
C LEU A 83 -3.43 2.35 16.32
N ARG A 84 -4.29 1.38 16.00
CA ARG A 84 -5.26 0.75 16.89
C ARG A 84 -5.50 -0.69 16.44
N GLU A 85 -6.16 -1.45 17.30
CA GLU A 85 -6.63 -2.79 16.93
C GLU A 85 -7.74 -2.72 15.87
N ALA A 86 -7.74 -3.70 14.99
CA ALA A 86 -8.78 -3.87 13.99
C ALA A 86 -9.02 -5.36 13.72
N GLU A 87 -10.25 -5.81 13.96
CA GLU A 87 -10.65 -7.18 13.67
C GLU A 87 -10.85 -7.39 12.14
N PRO A 88 -10.57 -8.61 11.63
CA PRO A 88 -10.78 -8.93 10.21
C PRO A 88 -12.18 -8.59 9.68
N PRO A 89 -13.29 -8.86 10.38
CA PRO A 89 -14.62 -8.49 9.89
C PRO A 89 -14.79 -6.98 9.72
N ALA A 90 -14.19 -6.17 10.60
CA ALA A 90 -14.25 -4.72 10.50
C ALA A 90 -13.44 -4.20 9.30
N LEU A 91 -12.22 -4.72 9.11
CA LEU A 91 -11.38 -4.40 7.95
C LEU A 91 -12.06 -4.80 6.64
N MET A 92 -12.60 -6.02 6.57
CA MET A 92 -13.27 -6.53 5.38
C MET A 92 -14.53 -5.73 5.05
N ARG A 93 -15.36 -5.37 6.04
CA ARG A 93 -16.52 -4.50 5.82
C ARG A 93 -16.10 -3.15 5.22
N ALA A 94 -15.07 -2.52 5.79
CA ALA A 94 -14.58 -1.23 5.29
C ALA A 94 -14.06 -1.32 3.85
N ILE A 95 -13.28 -2.36 3.53
CA ILE A 95 -12.74 -2.56 2.18
C ILE A 95 -13.87 -2.88 1.18
N ARG A 96 -14.79 -3.79 1.52
CA ARG A 96 -15.93 -4.12 0.66
C ARG A 96 -16.81 -2.92 0.36
N GLN A 97 -17.08 -2.08 1.38
CA GLN A 97 -17.83 -0.84 1.20
C GLN A 97 -17.07 0.16 0.32
N GLY A 98 -15.77 0.35 0.57
CA GLY A 98 -14.94 1.24 -0.24
C GLY A 98 -14.88 0.83 -1.71
N ILE A 99 -14.77 -0.48 -1.97
CA ILE A 99 -14.81 -1.01 -3.35
C ILE A 99 -16.18 -0.75 -3.96
N ARG A 100 -17.28 -1.07 -3.25
CA ARG A 100 -18.65 -0.83 -3.72
C ARG A 100 -18.92 0.63 -4.05
N ASN A 101 -18.34 1.57 -3.29
CA ASN A 101 -18.46 3.00 -3.56
C ASN A 101 -17.77 3.44 -4.87
N ASN A 102 -16.83 2.65 -5.40
CA ASN A 102 -16.02 3.00 -6.56
C ASN A 102 -16.23 2.08 -7.78
N HIS A 103 -17.18 1.13 -7.71
CA HIS A 103 -17.42 0.14 -8.76
C HIS A 103 -18.92 -0.06 -9.00
N SER A 104 -19.28 -0.45 -10.22
CA SER A 104 -20.63 -0.90 -10.55
C SER A 104 -20.94 -2.26 -9.92
N GLU A 105 -22.22 -2.66 -9.90
CA GLU A 105 -22.60 -3.99 -9.41
C GLU A 105 -22.02 -5.12 -10.25
N GLN A 106 -21.89 -4.92 -11.57
CA GLN A 106 -21.24 -5.88 -12.46
C GLN A 106 -19.76 -6.07 -12.09
N GLN A 107 -19.02 -4.97 -11.90
CA GLN A 107 -17.63 -5.04 -11.46
C GLN A 107 -17.49 -5.70 -10.08
N MET A 108 -18.45 -5.46 -9.18
CA MET A 108 -18.48 -6.14 -7.88
C MET A 108 -18.66 -7.66 -8.02
N GLN A 109 -19.46 -8.12 -8.99
CA GLN A 109 -19.64 -9.55 -9.28
C GLN A 109 -18.35 -10.17 -9.81
N GLU A 110 -17.63 -9.48 -10.71
CA GLU A 110 -16.33 -9.92 -11.24
C GLU A 110 -15.24 -10.03 -10.16
N LEU A 111 -15.36 -9.25 -9.08
CA LEU A 111 -14.46 -9.28 -7.93
C LEU A 111 -14.86 -10.28 -6.84
N ALA A 112 -16.08 -10.84 -6.88
CA ALA A 112 -16.70 -11.52 -5.75
C ALA A 112 -15.86 -12.69 -5.19
N ALA A 113 -15.37 -13.59 -6.05
CA ALA A 113 -14.57 -14.74 -5.63
C ALA A 113 -13.25 -14.31 -4.95
N ARG A 114 -12.63 -13.24 -5.46
CA ARG A 114 -11.37 -12.71 -4.93
C ARG A 114 -11.56 -11.92 -3.64
N LEU A 115 -12.70 -11.25 -3.48
CA LEU A 115 -13.11 -10.66 -2.20
C LEU A 115 -13.32 -11.72 -1.12
N VAL A 116 -13.89 -12.89 -1.47
CA VAL A 116 -14.00 -14.02 -0.54
C VAL A 116 -12.62 -14.58 -0.18
N GLN A 117 -11.71 -14.73 -1.14
CA GLN A 117 -10.33 -15.15 -0.86
C GLN A 117 -9.60 -14.17 0.06
N PHE A 118 -9.76 -12.87 -0.19
CA PHE A 118 -9.19 -11.82 0.65
C PHE A 118 -9.75 -11.84 2.07
N GLU A 119 -11.07 -12.00 2.21
CA GLU A 119 -11.75 -12.15 3.51
C GLU A 119 -11.20 -13.35 4.30
N ARG A 120 -11.03 -14.51 3.64
CA ARG A 120 -10.40 -15.68 4.28
C ARG A 120 -8.96 -15.40 4.70
N THR A 121 -8.18 -14.74 3.84
CA THR A 121 -6.79 -14.37 4.14
C THR A 121 -6.71 -13.48 5.38
N LEU A 122 -7.59 -12.48 5.51
CA LEU A 122 -7.66 -11.66 6.72
C LEU A 122 -8.12 -12.46 7.94
N GLY A 123 -9.05 -13.40 7.77
CA GLY A 123 -9.50 -14.31 8.83
C GLY A 123 -8.40 -15.22 9.37
N GLU A 124 -7.52 -15.73 8.50
CA GLU A 124 -6.36 -16.55 8.89
C GLU A 124 -5.31 -15.76 9.70
N VAL A 125 -5.23 -14.44 9.50
CA VAL A 125 -4.35 -13.56 10.28
C VAL A 125 -4.88 -13.35 11.69
N GLY A 126 -6.19 -13.17 11.82
CA GLY A 126 -6.81 -12.69 13.07
C GLY A 126 -6.68 -11.18 13.25
N THR A 127 -6.89 -10.71 14.47
CA THR A 127 -6.90 -9.29 14.82
C THR A 127 -5.56 -8.63 14.50
N ALA A 128 -5.61 -7.52 13.76
CA ALA A 128 -4.46 -6.65 13.59
C ALA A 128 -4.33 -5.79 14.85
N HIS A 129 -3.13 -5.73 15.42
CA HIS A 129 -2.84 -4.97 16.64
C HIS A 129 -2.17 -3.64 16.32
N LYS A 130 -2.17 -2.74 17.32
CA LYS A 130 -1.38 -1.51 17.22
C LYS A 130 0.10 -1.84 17.01
N GLY A 131 0.73 -1.20 16.03
CA GLY A 131 2.11 -1.45 15.63
C GLY A 131 2.25 -2.43 14.47
N ASP A 132 1.21 -3.20 14.14
CA ASP A 132 1.27 -4.12 13.00
C ASP A 132 1.45 -3.38 11.68
N VAL A 133 2.16 -4.07 10.79
CA VAL A 133 2.45 -3.64 9.43
C VAL A 133 1.71 -4.54 8.48
N ILE A 134 0.76 -3.97 7.74
CA ILE A 134 0.02 -4.68 6.70
C ILE A 134 0.52 -4.18 5.34
N ASN A 135 1.13 -5.06 4.55
CA ASN A 135 1.47 -4.77 3.16
C ASN A 135 0.48 -5.47 2.23
N LEU A 136 -0.02 -4.71 1.24
CA LEU A 136 -0.73 -5.20 0.08
C LEU A 136 0.16 -4.97 -1.13
N ASP A 137 0.89 -6.02 -1.50
CA ASP A 137 1.91 -6.00 -2.53
C ASP A 137 1.36 -6.58 -3.82
N PHE A 138 1.35 -5.80 -4.88
CA PHE A 138 0.94 -6.27 -6.20
C PHE A 138 2.14 -6.38 -7.14
N SER A 139 2.24 -7.52 -7.82
CA SER A 139 3.06 -7.68 -9.03
C SER A 139 2.23 -8.34 -10.14
N PRO A 140 2.43 -7.99 -11.42
CA PRO A 140 1.71 -8.63 -12.52
C PRO A 140 1.89 -10.15 -12.57
N GLN A 141 3.06 -10.65 -12.15
CA GLN A 141 3.42 -12.06 -12.20
C GLN A 141 2.77 -12.90 -11.09
N THR A 142 2.43 -12.29 -9.95
CA THR A 142 1.98 -13.02 -8.75
C THR A 142 0.56 -12.64 -8.35
N GLY A 143 0.09 -11.44 -8.68
CA GLY A 143 -1.13 -10.85 -8.12
C GLY A 143 -0.86 -10.14 -6.80
N THR A 144 -1.90 -9.96 -5.99
CA THR A 144 -1.83 -9.28 -4.70
C THR A 144 -1.45 -10.26 -3.59
N VAL A 145 -0.35 -9.98 -2.90
CA VAL A 145 0.09 -10.67 -1.70
C VAL A 145 -0.20 -9.80 -0.48
N VAL A 146 -0.89 -10.39 0.51
CA VAL A 146 -1.07 -9.77 1.82
C VAL A 146 0.08 -10.24 2.71
N ALA A 147 0.78 -9.32 3.36
CA ALA A 147 1.80 -9.66 4.35
C ALA A 147 1.59 -8.87 5.64
N ILE A 148 1.77 -9.55 6.77
CA ILE A 148 1.69 -8.97 8.11
C ILE A 148 3.05 -9.10 8.77
N ASN A 149 3.62 -7.96 9.19
CA ASN A 149 4.95 -7.90 9.81
C ASN A 149 6.03 -8.60 8.97
N GLY A 150 5.96 -8.43 7.65
CA GLY A 150 6.90 -9.00 6.68
C GLY A 150 6.59 -10.44 6.26
N THR A 151 5.66 -11.12 6.91
CA THR A 151 5.34 -12.51 6.59
C THR A 151 4.08 -12.59 5.71
N PRO A 152 4.15 -13.17 4.50
CA PRO A 152 2.99 -13.39 3.64
C PRO A 152 1.87 -14.20 4.32
N ARG A 153 0.64 -13.97 3.90
CA ARG A 153 -0.58 -14.60 4.44
C ARG A 153 -1.48 -15.02 3.29
N GLY A 154 -2.09 -16.21 3.42
CA GLY A 154 -2.92 -16.80 2.39
C GLY A 154 -2.18 -17.03 1.07
N ARG A 155 -2.96 -17.34 0.03
CA ARG A 155 -2.46 -17.43 -1.35
C ARG A 155 -2.56 -16.08 -2.05
N PRO A 156 -1.65 -15.76 -3.00
CA PRO A 156 -1.79 -14.56 -3.81
C PRO A 156 -3.16 -14.46 -4.49
N ILE A 157 -3.72 -13.26 -4.51
CA ILE A 157 -5.04 -12.97 -5.11
C ILE A 157 -4.81 -12.44 -6.53
N PRO A 158 -5.28 -13.16 -7.57
CA PRO A 158 -4.94 -12.83 -8.95
C PRO A 158 -5.69 -11.60 -9.47
N GLY A 159 -5.11 -10.97 -10.49
CA GLY A 159 -5.72 -9.88 -11.25
C GLY A 159 -5.30 -8.50 -10.79
N GLU A 160 -4.85 -7.68 -11.73
CA GLU A 160 -4.53 -6.26 -11.48
C GLU A 160 -5.79 -5.48 -11.13
N ASP A 161 -6.92 -5.80 -11.75
CA ASP A 161 -8.24 -5.24 -11.45
C ASP A 161 -8.64 -5.40 -9.98
N PHE A 162 -8.30 -6.53 -9.33
CA PHE A 162 -8.52 -6.70 -7.89
C PHE A 162 -7.67 -5.73 -7.07
N TYR A 163 -6.37 -5.63 -7.37
CA TYR A 163 -5.51 -4.67 -6.66
C TYR A 163 -5.97 -3.22 -6.88
N GLN A 164 -6.33 -2.89 -8.12
CA GLN A 164 -6.88 -1.59 -8.48
C GLN A 164 -8.17 -1.30 -7.72
N ALA A 165 -9.03 -2.30 -7.54
CA ALA A 165 -10.25 -2.16 -6.75
C ALA A 165 -9.93 -1.81 -5.29
N VAL A 166 -8.97 -2.50 -4.68
CA VAL A 166 -8.48 -2.17 -3.32
C VAL A 166 -7.87 -0.77 -3.28
N LEU A 167 -7.03 -0.41 -4.25
CA LEU A 167 -6.37 0.90 -4.28
C LEU A 167 -7.37 2.05 -4.49
N ARG A 168 -8.47 1.81 -5.20
CA ARG A 168 -9.59 2.76 -5.36
C ARG A 168 -10.32 3.06 -4.05
N VAL A 169 -10.24 2.19 -3.03
CA VAL A 169 -10.71 2.55 -1.67
C VAL A 169 -9.99 3.79 -1.14
N PHE A 170 -8.73 4.00 -1.55
CA PHE A 170 -7.90 5.11 -1.11
C PHE A 170 -7.84 6.25 -2.12
N LEU A 171 -7.76 5.93 -3.42
CA LEU A 171 -7.50 6.90 -4.49
C LEU A 171 -8.67 7.15 -5.43
N GLY A 172 -9.77 6.42 -5.29
CA GLY A 172 -10.93 6.49 -6.15
C GLY A 172 -11.68 7.83 -6.07
N GLU A 173 -12.80 7.92 -6.79
CA GLU A 173 -13.68 9.10 -6.76
C GLU A 173 -14.36 9.25 -5.40
N ARG A 174 -14.67 8.13 -4.74
CA ARG A 174 -15.22 8.07 -3.39
C ARG A 174 -14.20 7.43 -2.44
N PRO A 175 -13.10 8.11 -2.10
CA PRO A 175 -12.07 7.55 -1.24
C PRO A 175 -12.57 7.40 0.19
N VAL A 176 -11.89 6.57 0.98
CA VAL A 176 -12.15 6.35 2.41
C VAL A 176 -12.03 7.64 3.23
N ASP A 177 -11.21 8.56 2.74
CA ASP A 177 -10.97 9.88 3.30
C ASP A 177 -10.23 10.75 2.25
N ALA A 178 -10.62 12.01 2.08
CA ALA A 178 -10.04 12.91 1.08
C ALA A 178 -8.59 13.31 1.42
N GLU A 179 -8.29 13.49 2.70
CA GLU A 179 -6.94 13.81 3.17
C GLU A 179 -6.01 12.61 3.02
N VAL A 180 -6.55 11.39 3.19
CA VAL A 180 -5.79 10.16 2.89
C VAL A 180 -5.42 10.10 1.42
N LYS A 181 -6.37 10.36 0.52
CA LYS A 181 -6.08 10.42 -0.92
C LYS A 181 -4.99 11.45 -1.23
N ARG A 182 -5.13 12.67 -0.69
CA ARG A 182 -4.17 13.77 -0.91
C ARG A 182 -2.76 13.41 -0.44
N GLY A 183 -2.63 12.90 0.79
CA GLY A 183 -1.33 12.51 1.34
C GLY A 183 -0.66 11.36 0.58
N LEU A 184 -1.43 10.33 0.17
CA LEU A 184 -0.89 9.23 -0.64
C LEU A 184 -0.44 9.65 -2.04
N LEU A 185 -0.99 10.76 -2.57
CA LEU A 185 -0.57 11.38 -3.83
C LEU A 185 0.55 12.41 -3.66
N GLY A 186 1.20 12.46 -2.49
CA GLY A 186 2.39 13.28 -2.27
C GLY A 186 2.14 14.67 -1.67
N GLY A 187 0.93 14.94 -1.17
CA GLY A 187 0.60 16.14 -0.40
C GLY A 187 0.02 17.29 -1.20
#